data_AF-A0A817X729-F1
#
_entry.id   AF-A0A817X729-F1
#
_cell.length_a   1.000
_cell.length_b   1.000
_cell.length_c   1.000
_cell.angle_alpha   90.00
_cell.angle_beta   90.00
_cell.angle_gamma   90.00
#
_symmetry.space_group_name_H-M   'P 1'
#
loop_
_entity.id
_entity.type
_entity.pdbx_description
1 polymer ?
#
loop_
_entity_poly.entity_id
_entity_poly.type
_entity_poly.pdbx_seq_one_letter_code
_entity_poly.pdbx_strand_id
1 'polypeptide(L)'
;MSWDIELDDQLLQDLYAWIDQIPLSRPKKRIEKDFADGVMVAELIKYYFPSWVDLHNYAAANSTQQKLINWGLLNRKIFYRFGLNVPEQIMRGICLGRPKKRIEKDFADGGKLLFFLIFIYFYFVSS
;
A
#
# COMPACT_ATOMS: atom_id res chain seq x y z
N MET A 1 -13.71 19.66 -3.98
CA MET A 1 -12.76 18.67 -4.52
C MET A 1 -13.29 17.32 -4.09
N SER A 2 -14.12 16.68 -4.92
CA SER A 2 -14.53 15.29 -4.70
C SER A 2 -13.30 14.42 -4.94
N TRP A 3 -12.97 13.54 -4.00
CA TRP A 3 -11.85 12.62 -4.16
C TRP A 3 -12.26 11.33 -4.86
N ASP A 4 -13.40 11.35 -5.57
CA ASP A 4 -13.84 10.34 -6.51
C ASP A 4 -12.86 10.26 -7.69
N ILE A 5 -11.65 9.81 -7.41
CA ILE A 5 -10.74 9.28 -8.40
C ILE A 5 -11.43 8.00 -8.85
N GLU A 6 -12.26 8.11 -9.90
CA GLU A 6 -12.58 6.93 -10.69
C GLU A 6 -11.23 6.35 -11.12
N LEU A 7 -10.89 5.21 -10.53
CA LEU A 7 -9.82 4.34 -10.98
C LEU A 7 -10.19 3.88 -12.39
N ASP A 8 -9.95 4.74 -13.38
CA ASP A 8 -10.09 4.37 -14.77
C ASP A 8 -9.01 3.35 -15.13
N ASP A 9 -9.27 2.58 -16.19
CA ASP A 9 -8.35 1.52 -16.61
C ASP A 9 -6.96 2.07 -16.99
N GLN A 10 -6.88 3.36 -17.35
CA GLN A 10 -5.63 4.02 -17.71
C GLN A 10 -4.73 4.29 -16.49
N LEU A 11 -5.27 4.89 -15.44
CA LEU A 11 -4.55 5.13 -14.19
C LEU A 11 -4.07 3.81 -13.57
N LEU A 12 -4.89 2.76 -13.68
CA LEU A 12 -4.52 1.43 -13.23
C LEU A 12 -3.36 0.85 -14.04
N GLN A 13 -3.37 1.01 -15.36
CA GLN A 13 -2.25 0.61 -16.23
C GLN A 13 -0.96 1.38 -15.93
N ASP A 14 -1.06 2.70 -15.75
CA ASP A 14 0.08 3.55 -15.43
C ASP A 14 0.70 3.15 -14.08
N LEU A 15 -0.15 2.86 -13.08
CA LEU A 15 0.28 2.35 -11.78
C LEU A 15 1.02 1.01 -11.92
N TYR A 16 0.51 0.08 -12.72
CA TYR A 16 1.18 -1.19 -12.97
C TYR A 16 2.55 -0.98 -13.65
N ALA A 17 2.59 -0.16 -14.70
CA ALA A 17 3.81 0.12 -15.44
C ALA A 17 4.89 0.77 -14.57
N TRP A 18 4.52 1.70 -13.68
CA TRP A 18 5.44 2.31 -12.72
C TRP A 18 5.97 1.27 -11.71
N ILE A 19 5.09 0.46 -11.14
CA ILE A 19 5.47 -0.57 -10.16
C ILE A 19 6.42 -1.62 -10.77
N ASP A 20 6.32 -1.89 -12.08
CA ASP A 20 7.20 -2.82 -12.80
C ASP A 20 8.61 -2.27 -13.04
N GLN A 21 8.81 -0.95 -12.95
CA GLN A 21 10.15 -0.35 -13.00
C GLN A 21 10.94 -0.59 -11.70
N ILE A 22 10.25 -0.95 -10.62
CA ILE A 22 10.86 -1.16 -9.31
C ILE A 22 11.28 -2.64 -9.18
N PRO A 23 12.55 -2.93 -8.83
CA PRO A 23 13.07 -4.30 -8.70
C PRO A 23 12.58 -4.95 -7.39
N LEU A 24 11.29 -5.30 -7.34
CA LEU A 24 10.70 -6.03 -6.21
C LEU A 24 11.17 -7.50 -6.20
N SER A 25 11.23 -8.10 -5.01
CA SER A 25 11.79 -9.46 -4.85
C SER A 25 10.93 -10.58 -5.45
N ARG A 26 9.65 -10.30 -5.70
CA ARG A 26 8.69 -11.27 -6.24
C ARG A 26 7.87 -10.70 -7.40
N PRO A 27 7.54 -11.55 -8.39
CA PRO A 27 6.71 -11.15 -9.52
C PRO A 27 5.30 -10.81 -9.04
N LYS A 28 4.71 -9.79 -9.66
CA LYS A 28 3.36 -9.31 -9.37
C LYS A 28 2.38 -10.05 -10.29
N LYS A 29 1.32 -10.59 -9.73
CA LYS A 29 0.20 -11.24 -10.45
C LYS A 29 -1.13 -10.60 -10.11
N ARG A 30 -1.34 -10.26 -8.83
CA ARG A 30 -2.56 -9.64 -8.31
C ARG A 30 -2.17 -8.67 -7.20
N ILE A 31 -2.05 -7.39 -7.52
CA ILE A 31 -1.54 -6.36 -6.57
C ILE A 31 -2.26 -6.42 -5.23
N GLU A 32 -3.59 -6.56 -5.23
CA GLU A 32 -4.36 -6.60 -3.99
C GLU A 32 -3.99 -7.78 -3.08
N LYS A 33 -3.48 -8.89 -3.65
CA LYS A 33 -2.99 -10.04 -2.88
C LYS A 33 -1.51 -9.92 -2.59
N ASP A 34 -0.73 -9.50 -3.57
CA ASP A 34 0.73 -9.48 -3.50
C ASP A 34 1.22 -8.38 -2.55
N PHE A 35 0.48 -7.29 -2.41
CA PHE A 35 0.81 -6.23 -1.45
C PHE A 35 0.11 -6.41 -0.09
N ALA A 36 -0.82 -7.37 0.05
CA ALA A 36 -1.62 -7.54 1.26
C ALA A 36 -0.82 -7.88 2.52
N ASP A 37 0.38 -8.43 2.38
CA ASP A 37 1.26 -8.76 3.51
C ASP A 37 2.18 -7.62 3.93
N GLY A 38 2.19 -6.49 3.21
CA GLY A 38 3.00 -5.31 3.51
C GLY A 38 4.48 -5.42 3.16
N VAL A 39 4.99 -6.57 2.69
CA VAL A 39 6.42 -6.72 2.36
C VAL A 39 6.76 -5.96 1.09
N MET A 40 5.98 -6.12 0.02
CA MET A 40 6.18 -5.36 -1.22
C MET A 40 6.04 -3.85 -1.02
N VAL A 41 5.20 -3.42 -0.06
CA VAL A 41 5.10 -2.00 0.32
C VAL A 41 6.42 -1.54 0.96
N ALA A 42 6.99 -2.35 1.86
CA ALA A 42 8.28 -2.05 2.46
C ALA A 42 9.40 -1.98 1.40
N GLU A 43 9.43 -2.89 0.43
CA GLU A 43 10.39 -2.89 -0.67
C GLU A 43 10.27 -1.63 -1.55
N LEU A 44 9.04 -1.28 -1.90
CA LEU A 44 8.76 -0.07 -2.69
C LEU A 44 9.25 1.18 -1.97
N ILE A 45 8.99 1.30 -0.66
CA ILE A 45 9.46 2.44 0.13
C ILE A 45 10.98 2.38 0.31
N LYS A 46 11.58 1.18 0.47
CA LYS A 46 13.04 1.01 0.56
C LYS A 46 13.75 1.50 -0.71
N TYR A 47 13.16 1.31 -1.88
CA TYR A 47 13.72 1.76 -3.14
C TYR A 47 13.88 3.29 -3.18
N TYR A 48 12.86 4.04 -2.74
CA TYR A 48 12.91 5.51 -2.70
C TYR A 48 13.57 6.08 -1.44
N PHE A 49 13.42 5.40 -0.30
CA PHE A 49 13.95 5.81 1.00
C PHE A 49 14.72 4.67 1.68
N PRO A 50 15.94 4.36 1.21
CA PRO A 50 16.71 3.24 1.73
C PRO A 50 16.95 3.30 3.24
N SER A 51 17.03 4.48 3.85
CA SER A 51 17.30 4.63 5.29
C SER A 51 16.06 4.48 6.18
N TRP A 52 14.84 4.50 5.61
CA TRP A 52 13.60 4.48 6.39
C TRP A 52 13.08 3.07 6.65
N VAL A 53 13.49 2.14 5.81
CA VAL A 53 13.00 0.77 5.82
C VAL A 53 14.15 -0.17 6.10
N ASP A 54 13.90 -1.12 6.99
CA ASP A 54 14.82 -2.21 7.23
C ASP A 54 14.08 -3.54 7.01
N LEU A 55 14.32 -4.12 5.83
CA LEU A 55 13.52 -5.21 5.25
C LEU A 55 13.52 -6.47 6.13
N HIS A 56 14.56 -6.70 6.94
CA HIS A 56 14.61 -7.86 7.82
C HIS A 56 13.51 -7.86 8.90
N ASN A 57 12.88 -6.70 9.15
CA ASN A 57 11.76 -6.59 10.08
C ASN A 57 10.41 -7.01 9.48
N TYR A 58 10.35 -7.31 8.18
CA TYR A 58 9.12 -7.63 7.46
C TYR A 58 9.21 -9.06 6.93
N ALA A 59 8.37 -9.95 7.45
CA ALA A 59 8.33 -11.34 7.03
C ALA A 59 7.19 -11.60 6.05
N ALA A 60 7.48 -12.23 4.90
CA ALA A 60 6.45 -12.64 3.95
C ALA A 60 5.41 -13.54 4.63
N ALA A 61 4.12 -13.27 4.39
CA ALA A 61 3.08 -13.84 5.23
C ALA A 61 1.77 -14.14 4.51
N ASN A 62 1.25 -15.34 4.76
CA ASN A 62 -0.11 -15.72 4.40
C ASN A 62 -1.10 -15.55 5.56
N SER A 63 -0.63 -15.64 6.81
CA SER A 63 -1.49 -15.52 8.00
C SER A 63 -1.88 -14.07 8.27
N THR A 64 -3.16 -13.82 8.54
CA THR A 64 -3.66 -12.47 8.83
C THR A 64 -2.94 -11.82 10.01
N GLN A 65 -2.58 -12.61 11.03
CA GLN A 65 -1.84 -12.10 12.19
C GLN A 65 -0.48 -11.54 11.80
N GLN A 66 0.31 -12.26 11.00
CA GLN A 66 1.63 -11.77 10.58
C GLN A 66 1.52 -10.59 9.61
N LYS A 67 0.53 -10.60 8.72
CA LYS A 67 0.25 -9.43 7.87
C LYS A 67 -0.03 -8.18 8.71
N LEU A 68 -0.83 -8.30 9.77
CA LEU A 68 -1.11 -7.18 10.69
C LEU A 68 0.14 -6.68 11.42
N ILE A 69 1.05 -7.58 11.79
CA ILE A 69 2.34 -7.19 12.39
C ILE A 69 3.15 -6.34 11.40
N ASN A 70 3.25 -6.78 10.14
CA ASN A 70 3.96 -6.04 9.10
C ASN A 70 3.32 -4.66 8.86
N TRP A 71 1.99 -4.62 8.72
CA TRP A 71 1.23 -3.38 8.52
C TRP A 71 1.33 -2.42 9.70
N GLY A 72 1.25 -2.93 10.93
CA GLY A 72 1.44 -2.12 12.13
C GLY A 72 2.86 -1.55 12.23
N LEU A 73 3.86 -2.30 11.77
CA LEU A 73 5.23 -1.83 11.66
C LEU A 73 5.40 -0.72 10.61
N LEU A 74 4.83 -0.89 9.42
CA LEU A 74 4.78 0.17 8.41
C LEU A 74 4.13 1.44 8.98
N ASN A 75 2.98 1.30 9.64
CA ASN A 75 2.24 2.42 10.18
C ASN A 75 3.07 3.24 11.20
N ARG A 76 3.68 2.55 12.16
CA ARG A 76 4.43 3.19 13.25
C ARG A 76 5.83 3.68 12.88
N LYS A 77 6.49 3.09 11.86
CA LYS A 77 7.88 3.45 11.50
C LYS A 77 8.00 4.34 10.27
N ILE A 78 7.01 4.28 9.39
CA ILE A 78 7.10 4.85 8.05
C ILE A 78 5.91 5.77 7.78
N PHE A 79 4.67 5.32 7.94
CA PHE A 79 3.50 6.11 7.54
C PHE A 79 3.37 7.42 8.33
N TYR A 80 3.69 7.40 9.62
CA TYR A 80 3.70 8.64 10.42
C TYR A 80 4.65 9.71 9.87
N ARG A 81 5.74 9.32 9.17
CA ARG A 81 6.69 10.27 8.53
C ARG A 81 6.08 10.98 7.34
N PHE A 82 5.06 10.38 6.73
CA PHE A 82 4.23 10.98 5.68
C PHE A 82 3.00 11.71 6.26
N GLY A 83 2.90 11.86 7.59
CA GLY A 83 1.72 12.44 8.24
C GLY A 83 0.50 11.51 8.26
N LEU A 84 0.69 10.22 7.98
CA LEU A 84 -0.38 9.23 7.89
C LEU A 84 -0.47 8.40 9.18
N ASN A 85 -1.71 8.07 9.57
CA ASN A 85 -1.99 7.08 10.60
C ASN A 85 -3.12 6.17 10.11
N VAL A 86 -2.79 4.90 9.85
CA VAL A 86 -3.71 3.90 9.34
C VAL A 86 -4.35 3.13 10.51
N PRO A 87 -5.66 3.27 10.76
CA PRO A 87 -6.32 2.54 11.85
C PRO A 87 -6.25 1.02 11.67
N GLU A 88 -6.21 0.27 12.76
CA GLU A 88 -6.10 -1.19 12.73
C GLU A 88 -7.23 -1.86 11.93
N GLN A 89 -8.45 -1.33 12.00
CA GLN A 89 -9.58 -1.84 11.22
C GLN A 89 -9.33 -1.78 9.71
N ILE A 90 -8.61 -0.76 9.25
CA ILE A 90 -8.21 -0.61 7.85
C ILE A 90 -7.15 -1.64 7.48
N MET A 91 -6.11 -1.78 8.31
CA MET A 91 -5.06 -2.79 8.12
C MET A 91 -5.66 -4.21 8.07
N ARG A 92 -6.63 -4.52 8.93
CA ARG A 92 -7.38 -5.80 8.91
C ARG A 92 -8.13 -6.01 7.60
N GLY A 93 -8.76 -4.97 7.05
CA GLY A 93 -9.43 -5.03 5.75
C GLY A 93 -8.46 -5.39 4.62
N ILE A 94 -7.28 -4.75 4.60
CA ILE A 94 -6.22 -5.02 3.63
C ILE A 94 -5.73 -6.47 3.74
N CYS A 95 -5.42 -6.93 4.96
CA CYS A 95 -4.91 -8.28 5.20
C CYS A 95 -5.84 -9.40 4.72
N LEU A 96 -7.16 -9.16 4.80
CA LEU A 96 -8.20 -10.12 4.43
C LEU A 96 -8.57 -10.07 2.94
N GLY A 97 -8.04 -9.12 2.18
CA GLY A 97 -8.47 -8.88 0.79
C GLY A 97 -9.96 -8.53 0.67
N ARG A 98 -10.57 -8.05 1.76
CA ARG A 98 -11.98 -7.66 1.83
C ARG A 98 -12.07 -6.14 2.01
N PRO A 99 -12.10 -5.37 0.91
CA PRO A 99 -12.58 -4.00 0.99
C PRO A 99 -14.07 -4.06 1.34
N LYS A 100 -14.44 -3.85 2.62
CA LYS A 100 -15.85 -3.75 3.01
C LYS A 100 -16.44 -2.51 2.32
N LYS A 101 -17.47 -2.71 1.49
CA LYS A 101 -18.34 -1.73 0.82
C LYS A 101 -19.08 -0.73 1.76
N ARG A 102 -18.65 -0.57 3.02
CA ARG A 102 -19.39 0.20 4.03
C ARG A 102 -18.47 0.86 5.05
N ILE A 103 -17.42 1.50 4.54
CA ILE A 103 -16.70 2.58 5.23
C ILE A 103 -16.45 3.64 4.16
N GLU A 104 -17.53 4.21 3.64
CA GLU A 104 -17.55 5.23 2.57
C GLU A 104 -17.71 6.65 3.13
N LYS A 105 -17.41 6.89 4.41
CA LYS A 105 -17.51 8.25 4.97
C LYS A 105 -16.27 8.82 5.64
N ASP A 106 -15.21 8.03 5.84
CA ASP A 106 -14.03 8.54 6.57
C ASP A 106 -12.73 8.60 5.77
N PHE A 107 -12.70 8.24 4.48
CA PHE A 107 -11.54 8.45 3.59
C PHE A 107 -12.01 8.28 2.14
N ALA A 108 -12.82 9.23 1.66
CA ALA A 108 -13.61 9.10 0.43
C ALA A 108 -12.79 8.54 -0.75
N ASP A 109 -13.29 7.41 -1.26
CA ASP A 109 -13.20 6.93 -2.65
C ASP A 109 -12.01 6.02 -3.06
N GLY A 110 -12.11 4.75 -2.66
CA GLY A 110 -11.68 3.64 -3.53
C GLY A 110 -10.30 3.01 -3.25
N GLY A 111 -10.29 1.81 -2.69
CA GLY A 111 -9.13 0.91 -2.77
C GLY A 111 -7.92 1.31 -1.92
N LYS A 112 -7.99 1.13 -0.60
CA LYS A 112 -7.05 1.61 0.44
C LYS A 112 -5.55 1.27 0.28
N LEU A 113 -5.19 0.35 -0.61
CA LEU A 113 -3.81 0.01 -0.97
C LEU A 113 -3.38 0.68 -2.27
N LEU A 114 -4.27 0.72 -3.26
CA LEU A 114 -4.07 1.49 -4.48
C LEU A 114 -4.02 2.98 -4.18
N PHE A 115 -4.87 3.51 -3.31
CA PHE A 115 -4.82 4.92 -2.93
C PHE A 115 -3.49 5.30 -2.26
N PHE A 116 -2.88 4.39 -1.50
CA PHE A 116 -1.56 4.58 -0.91
C PHE A 116 -0.44 4.52 -1.97
N LEU A 117 -0.52 3.57 -2.91
CA LEU A 117 0.42 3.48 -4.04
C LEU A 117 0.26 4.66 -5.02
N ILE A 118 -0.96 5.15 -5.22
CA ILE A 118 -1.32 6.32 -6.03
C ILE A 118 -0.86 7.60 -5.35
N PHE A 119 -1.02 7.74 -4.03
CA PHE A 119 -0.48 8.87 -3.27
C PHE A 119 1.05 8.90 -3.36
N ILE A 120 1.72 7.74 -3.24
CA ILE A 120 3.16 7.65 -3.48
C ILE A 120 3.48 8.00 -4.94
N TYR A 121 2.77 7.45 -5.92
CA TYR A 121 2.97 7.74 -7.34
C TYR A 121 2.87 9.25 -7.65
N PHE A 122 1.80 9.93 -7.22
CA PHE A 122 1.65 11.38 -7.42
C PHE A 122 2.70 12.20 -6.66
N TYR A 123 3.11 11.77 -5.47
CA TYR A 123 4.17 12.45 -4.70
C TYR A 123 5.55 12.35 -5.37
N PHE A 124 5.84 11.28 -6.13
CA PHE A 124 7.16 11.08 -6.78
C PHE A 124 7.21 11.37 -8.28
N VAL A 125 6.08 11.33 -9.00
CA VAL A 125 6.05 11.50 -10.47
C VAL A 125 5.61 12.90 -10.90
N SER A 126 4.92 13.66 -10.04
CA SER A 126 4.44 15.02 -10.34
C SER A 126 5.19 16.15 -9.59
N SER A 127 6.41 15.91 -9.10
CA SER A 127 7.29 16.93 -8.50
C SER A 127 8.64 17.01 -9.22
#